data_AF-A0A849ZAA0-F1
#
_entry.id   AF-A0A849ZAA0-F1
#
_cell.length_a   1.000
_cell.length_b   1.000
_cell.length_c   1.000
_cell.angle_alpha   90.00
_cell.angle_beta   90.00
_cell.angle_gamma   90.00
#
_symmetry.space_group_name_H-M   'P 1'
#
loop_
_entity.id
_entity.type
_entity.pdbx_description
1 polymer ?
#
loop_
_entity_poly.entity_id
_entity_poly.type
_entity_poly.pdbx_seq_one_letter_code
_entity_poly.pdbx_strand_id
1 'polypeptide(L)'
;MPHTTWLDGSAGHENQAGEGAEPVARDLPASTDGRAGAHRNAPRCGEWVDAAECWDETRWRRNEASRSELFEMALAAHASMHTSPLPWVRVDRAHALDTWQRLLVLCPDAGVEVQIAALFHDINRLIDEAEERLEHRASNYQAFKDDHAQRSAELAYEALEMAGLPKQLTRRVAALAARHEGRPEGLEESALADADALSFLSLLGPGYADAFGIDQARRKVRHTLKRLGAQSRPGLVKARLRQDVRWLVDQSIPTLSTEAV
;
A
#
# COMPACT_ATOMS: atom_id res chain seq x y z
N MET A 1 -13.58 21.02 -64.34
CA MET A 1 -13.73 20.60 -65.75
C MET A 1 -13.01 21.64 -66.60
N PRO A 2 -12.09 21.31 -67.53
CA PRO A 2 -11.93 20.04 -68.23
C PRO A 2 -10.57 19.32 -68.04
N HIS A 3 -10.50 18.16 -68.67
CA HIS A 3 -9.52 17.07 -68.66
C HIS A 3 -8.14 17.41 -69.25
N THR A 4 -7.09 16.64 -68.89
CA THR A 4 -6.29 15.80 -69.83
C THR A 4 -5.43 14.80 -69.04
N THR A 5 -5.55 13.53 -69.41
CA THR A 5 -4.76 12.34 -69.02
C THR A 5 -3.50 12.20 -69.86
N TRP A 6 -2.39 11.70 -69.27
CA TRP A 6 -1.38 10.89 -69.96
C TRP A 6 -0.73 9.85 -69.01
N LEU A 7 -0.68 8.61 -69.53
CA LEU A 7 0.04 7.38 -69.17
C LEU A 7 1.58 7.60 -69.17
N ASP A 8 2.52 6.76 -68.71
CA ASP A 8 2.70 5.44 -68.07
C ASP A 8 4.22 5.39 -67.73
N GLY A 9 4.68 4.53 -66.82
CA GLY A 9 6.12 4.31 -66.58
C GLY A 9 6.46 3.60 -65.28
N SER A 10 6.43 2.27 -65.32
CA SER A 10 6.75 1.34 -64.23
C SER A 10 8.25 1.29 -63.84
N ALA A 11 8.53 1.20 -62.54
CA ALA A 11 9.61 0.41 -61.89
C ALA A 11 9.49 0.69 -60.38
N GLY A 12 8.93 -0.20 -59.55
CA GLY A 12 9.60 -1.42 -59.13
C GLY A 12 10.63 -1.10 -58.06
N HIS A 13 10.23 -1.15 -56.78
CA HIS A 13 11.06 -1.51 -55.62
C HIS A 13 10.11 -1.83 -54.45
N GLU A 14 9.87 -3.12 -54.27
CA GLU A 14 9.38 -3.69 -53.02
C GLU A 14 10.38 -3.35 -51.91
N ASN A 15 9.89 -2.86 -50.77
CA ASN A 15 10.64 -2.97 -49.52
C ASN A 15 9.72 -3.61 -48.49
N GLN A 16 10.10 -4.85 -48.16
CA GLN A 16 9.41 -5.77 -47.29
C GLN A 16 9.33 -5.20 -45.87
N ALA A 17 8.17 -5.42 -45.27
CA ALA A 17 7.93 -5.28 -43.85
C ALA A 17 8.86 -6.24 -43.08
N GLY A 18 9.83 -5.69 -42.37
CA GLY A 18 10.66 -6.40 -41.41
C GLY A 18 9.97 -6.44 -40.04
N GLU A 19 9.37 -7.60 -39.76
CA GLU A 19 9.35 -8.29 -38.47
C GLU A 19 9.05 -7.45 -37.23
N GLY A 20 7.79 -7.51 -36.82
CA GLY A 20 7.38 -7.22 -35.46
C GLY A 20 8.07 -8.17 -34.49
N ALA A 21 8.92 -7.61 -33.64
CA ALA A 21 9.36 -8.28 -32.43
C ALA A 21 8.16 -8.43 -31.50
N GLU A 22 7.59 -9.64 -31.45
CA GLU A 22 6.68 -10.02 -30.38
C GLU A 22 7.37 -9.80 -29.02
N PRO A 23 6.70 -9.21 -28.02
CA PRO A 23 7.25 -9.16 -26.69
C PRO A 23 7.32 -10.59 -26.14
N VAL A 24 8.55 -11.11 -26.05
CA VAL A 24 8.87 -12.35 -25.36
C VAL A 24 8.25 -12.30 -23.97
N ALA A 25 7.18 -13.06 -23.76
CA ALA A 25 6.60 -13.29 -22.46
C ALA A 25 7.72 -13.88 -21.58
N ARG A 26 8.24 -13.08 -20.66
CA ARG A 26 9.14 -13.58 -19.63
C ARG A 26 8.30 -14.47 -18.73
N ASP A 27 8.51 -15.77 -18.85
CA ASP A 27 7.94 -16.77 -17.97
C ASP A 27 8.15 -16.36 -16.51
N LEU A 28 7.07 -16.44 -15.73
CA LEU A 28 7.11 -16.31 -14.29
C LEU A 28 8.18 -17.26 -13.74
N PRO A 29 9.01 -16.88 -12.76
CA PRO A 29 9.71 -17.89 -11.98
C PRO A 29 8.64 -18.80 -11.39
N ALA A 30 8.73 -20.10 -11.70
CA ALA A 30 7.78 -21.09 -11.22
C ALA A 30 7.62 -20.92 -9.71
N SER A 31 6.43 -20.52 -9.30
CA SER A 31 5.96 -20.79 -7.95
C SER A 31 6.13 -22.29 -7.74
N THR A 32 7.02 -22.67 -6.83
CA THR A 32 7.01 -24.03 -6.29
C THR A 32 5.73 -24.18 -5.49
N ASP A 33 4.61 -24.41 -6.18
CA ASP A 33 3.54 -25.31 -5.76
C ASP A 33 2.44 -25.35 -6.84
N GLY A 34 2.65 -26.25 -7.80
CA GLY A 34 1.60 -26.76 -8.64
C GLY A 34 0.90 -27.93 -7.94
N ARG A 35 -0.26 -27.67 -7.32
CA ARG A 35 -1.38 -28.63 -7.26
C ARG A 35 -2.69 -27.94 -6.85
N ALA A 36 -3.64 -27.96 -7.77
CA ALA A 36 -5.05 -27.80 -7.47
C ALA A 36 -5.47 -28.91 -6.48
N GLY A 37 -5.80 -28.50 -5.26
CA GLY A 37 -6.25 -29.37 -4.19
C GLY A 37 -6.54 -28.54 -2.95
N ALA A 38 -7.83 -28.28 -2.71
CA ALA A 38 -8.45 -27.69 -1.53
C ALA A 38 -7.52 -27.23 -0.37
N HIS A 39 -7.48 -25.91 -0.17
CA HIS A 39 -7.20 -25.20 1.10
C HIS A 39 -6.59 -26.07 2.20
N ARG A 40 -5.25 -26.12 2.32
CA ARG A 40 -4.64 -26.48 3.61
C ARG A 40 -3.21 -26.00 3.87
N ASN A 41 -2.41 -25.61 2.88
CA ASN A 41 -1.01 -25.23 3.11
C ASN A 41 -0.55 -23.93 2.42
N ALA A 42 -1.46 -23.00 2.10
CA ALA A 42 -1.01 -21.65 1.75
C ALA A 42 -0.52 -20.95 3.03
N PRO A 43 0.67 -20.32 3.04
CA PRO A 43 1.09 -19.51 4.16
C PRO A 43 -0.01 -18.49 4.45
N ARG A 44 -0.58 -18.58 5.65
CA ARG A 44 -1.61 -17.66 6.09
C ARG A 44 -0.93 -16.30 6.19
N CYS A 45 -1.66 -15.21 5.91
CA CYS A 45 -1.11 -13.84 6.06
C CYS A 45 -0.39 -13.64 7.42
N GLY A 46 -0.77 -14.40 8.46
CA GLY A 46 -0.08 -14.48 9.76
C GLY A 46 1.34 -15.10 9.81
N GLU A 47 1.72 -16.03 8.93
CA GLU A 47 3.09 -16.63 8.97
C GLU A 47 4.18 -15.62 8.54
N TRP A 48 3.82 -14.62 7.73
CA TRP A 48 4.70 -13.49 7.42
C TRP A 48 4.69 -12.42 8.53
N VAL A 49 3.62 -12.34 9.31
CA VAL A 49 3.51 -11.43 10.45
C VAL A 49 4.33 -11.91 11.64
N ASP A 50 4.57 -13.20 11.81
CA ASP A 50 5.51 -13.70 12.83
C ASP A 50 6.93 -13.13 12.62
N ALA A 51 7.29 -12.79 11.37
CA ALA A 51 8.53 -12.08 11.05
C ALA A 51 8.42 -10.54 11.21
N ALA A 52 7.22 -9.97 11.32
CA ALA A 52 6.99 -8.56 11.66
C ALA A 52 6.80 -8.35 13.17
N GLU A 53 6.35 -9.36 13.92
CA GLU A 53 6.35 -9.36 15.38
C GLU A 53 7.78 -9.40 15.97
N CYS A 54 8.81 -9.48 15.13
CA CYS A 54 10.22 -9.36 15.53
C CYS A 54 10.73 -7.92 15.66
N TRP A 55 9.87 -6.90 15.52
CA TRP A 55 10.25 -5.51 15.85
C TRP A 55 10.35 -5.34 17.37
N ASP A 56 11.47 -5.81 17.91
CA ASP A 56 12.01 -5.43 19.21
C ASP A 56 11.88 -3.91 19.41
N GLU A 57 11.07 -3.49 20.39
CA GLU A 57 10.77 -2.08 20.65
C GLU A 57 12.05 -1.26 20.88
N THR A 58 13.12 -1.90 21.35
CA THR A 58 14.42 -1.27 21.56
C THR A 58 15.11 -0.85 20.25
N ARG A 59 14.61 -1.33 19.09
CA ARG A 59 15.12 -1.02 17.75
C ARG A 59 14.25 -0.04 16.98
N TRP A 60 13.13 0.41 17.56
CA TRP A 60 12.28 1.39 16.91
C TRP A 60 13.01 2.72 16.71
N ARG A 61 12.90 3.26 15.51
CA ARG A 61 13.24 4.66 15.25
C ARG A 61 12.28 5.52 16.05
N ARG A 62 12.84 6.50 16.75
CA ARG A 62 12.10 7.48 17.52
C ARG A 62 12.79 8.84 17.47
N ASN A 63 12.03 9.86 17.09
CA ASN A 63 12.40 11.27 17.21
C ASN A 63 11.82 11.89 18.51
N GLU A 64 11.99 13.19 18.71
CA GLU A 64 11.47 13.90 19.89
C GLU A 64 9.95 13.70 20.09
N ALA A 65 9.16 13.83 19.03
CA ALA A 65 7.71 13.66 19.08
C ALA A 65 7.28 12.26 19.53
N SER A 66 7.89 11.19 19.00
CA SER A 66 7.63 9.81 19.44
C SER A 66 8.23 9.42 20.79
N ARG A 67 8.96 10.31 21.45
CA ARG A 67 9.43 10.13 22.84
C ARG A 67 8.55 10.90 23.83
N SER A 68 7.54 11.60 23.35
CA SER A 68 6.60 12.33 24.20
C SER A 68 5.63 11.38 24.91
N GLU A 69 5.12 11.82 26.06
CA GLU A 69 4.07 11.11 26.80
C GLU A 69 2.80 10.91 25.96
N LEU A 70 2.45 11.91 25.13
CA LEU A 70 1.29 11.84 24.24
C LEU A 70 1.41 10.69 23.23
N PHE A 71 2.61 10.47 22.68
CA PHE A 71 2.83 9.36 21.77
C PHE A 71 2.75 8.02 22.50
N GLU A 72 3.32 7.91 23.70
CA GLU A 72 3.23 6.68 24.50
C GLU A 72 1.78 6.32 24.85
N MET A 73 0.97 7.31 25.22
CA MET A 73 -0.46 7.11 25.47
C MET A 73 -1.19 6.60 24.22
N ALA A 74 -0.93 7.20 23.06
CA ALA A 74 -1.51 6.76 21.80
C ALA A 74 -1.05 5.35 21.40
N LEU A 75 0.23 5.04 21.58
CA LEU A 75 0.80 3.73 21.27
C LEU A 75 0.20 2.63 22.18
N ALA A 76 0.04 2.92 23.47
CA ALA A 76 -0.62 2.02 24.42
C ALA A 76 -2.10 1.81 24.06
N ALA A 77 -2.82 2.89 23.72
CA ALA A 77 -4.20 2.82 23.26
C ALA A 77 -4.32 1.94 22.01
N HIS A 78 -3.48 2.19 20.99
CA HIS A 78 -3.41 1.39 19.78
C HIS A 78 -3.16 -0.10 20.08
N ALA A 79 -2.19 -0.40 20.94
CA ALA A 79 -1.88 -1.78 21.32
C ALA A 79 -3.06 -2.48 22.00
N SER A 80 -3.80 -1.78 22.87
CA SER A 80 -4.97 -2.34 23.57
C SER A 80 -6.13 -2.70 22.64
N MET A 81 -6.24 -2.03 21.49
CA MET A 81 -7.24 -2.33 20.46
C MET A 81 -6.90 -3.60 19.66
N HIS A 82 -5.62 -3.96 19.58
CA HIS A 82 -5.11 -5.10 18.79
C HIS A 82 -4.93 -6.37 19.63
N THR A 83 -5.86 -6.64 20.56
CA THR A 83 -5.77 -7.79 21.49
C THR A 83 -6.38 -9.09 20.94
N SER A 84 -7.14 -9.01 19.85
CA SER A 84 -7.78 -10.19 19.24
C SER A 84 -6.73 -11.13 18.61
N PRO A 85 -6.89 -12.46 18.76
CA PRO A 85 -5.98 -13.44 18.16
C PRO A 85 -6.24 -13.67 16.67
N LEU A 86 -7.21 -12.98 16.05
CA LEU A 86 -7.53 -13.14 14.64
C LEU A 86 -6.31 -12.76 13.77
N PRO A 87 -5.97 -13.54 12.71
CA PRO A 87 -4.79 -13.27 11.90
C PRO A 87 -4.77 -11.87 11.29
N TRP A 88 -5.90 -11.38 10.78
CA TRP A 88 -5.95 -10.04 10.17
C TRP A 88 -5.74 -8.92 11.18
N VAL A 89 -6.16 -9.09 12.44
CA VAL A 89 -5.87 -8.12 13.50
C VAL A 89 -4.36 -8.03 13.76
N ARG A 90 -3.64 -9.16 13.77
CA ARG A 90 -2.18 -9.15 13.91
C ARG A 90 -1.49 -8.49 12.71
N VAL A 91 -1.99 -8.79 11.51
CA VAL A 91 -1.52 -8.18 10.25
C VAL A 91 -1.70 -6.66 10.29
N ASP A 92 -2.86 -6.16 10.70
CA ASP A 92 -3.16 -4.73 10.79
C ASP A 92 -2.29 -4.03 11.84
N ARG A 93 -2.03 -4.68 12.98
CA ARG A 93 -1.10 -4.15 13.99
C ARG A 93 0.31 -4.00 13.41
N ALA A 94 0.80 -5.03 12.73
CA ALA A 94 2.14 -5.03 12.15
C ALA A 94 2.26 -3.98 11.03
N HIS A 95 1.22 -3.83 10.21
CA HIS A 95 1.13 -2.78 9.19
C HIS A 95 1.18 -1.39 9.79
N ALA A 96 0.38 -1.10 10.81
CA ALA A 96 0.38 0.20 11.48
C ALA A 96 1.76 0.57 12.05
N LEU A 97 2.43 -0.40 12.69
CA LEU A 97 3.78 -0.21 13.23
C LEU A 97 4.84 -0.04 12.13
N ASP A 98 4.83 -0.84 11.06
CA ASP A 98 5.77 -0.66 9.95
C ASP A 98 5.52 0.68 9.25
N THR A 99 4.26 1.06 8.99
CA THR A 99 3.90 2.37 8.44
C THR A 99 4.48 3.50 9.28
N TRP A 100 4.36 3.47 10.61
CA TRP A 100 5.01 4.45 11.47
C TRP A 100 6.55 4.43 11.35
N GLN A 101 7.18 3.27 11.29
CA GLN A 101 8.63 3.16 11.12
C GLN A 101 9.10 3.65 9.74
N ARG A 102 8.32 3.43 8.67
CA ARG A 102 8.56 3.96 7.32
C ARG A 102 8.41 5.47 7.29
N LEU A 103 7.41 6.02 7.98
CA LEU A 103 7.20 7.46 8.13
C LEU A 103 8.47 8.12 8.69
N LEU A 104 9.08 7.57 9.74
CA LEU A 104 10.31 8.10 10.32
C LEU A 104 11.57 7.92 9.45
N VAL A 105 11.53 7.02 8.46
CA VAL A 105 12.59 6.93 7.43
C VAL A 105 12.41 8.03 6.37
N LEU A 106 11.17 8.34 5.99
CA LEU A 106 10.84 9.34 4.97
C LEU A 106 10.90 10.77 5.53
N CYS A 107 10.43 10.96 6.75
CA CYS A 107 10.33 12.23 7.46
C CYS A 107 10.82 12.05 8.90
N PRO A 108 12.15 12.12 9.14
CA PRO A 108 12.74 11.90 10.47
C PRO A 108 12.21 12.87 11.54
N ASP A 109 11.82 14.08 11.13
CA ASP A 109 11.31 15.14 12.01
C ASP A 109 9.77 15.19 12.05
N ALA A 110 9.09 14.12 11.62
CA ALA A 110 7.63 14.04 11.61
C ALA A 110 7.03 14.42 12.98
N GLY A 111 6.00 15.27 12.97
CA GLY A 111 5.27 15.69 14.17
C GLY A 111 4.52 14.54 14.86
N VAL A 112 4.05 14.76 16.08
CA VAL A 112 3.38 13.71 16.87
C VAL A 112 2.06 13.30 16.24
N GLU A 113 1.35 14.23 15.61
CA GLU A 113 0.04 14.01 15.01
C GLU A 113 0.10 13.05 13.83
N VAL A 114 1.04 13.23 12.90
CA VAL A 114 1.19 12.33 11.73
C VAL A 114 1.73 10.97 12.13
N GLN A 115 2.56 10.90 13.18
CA GLN A 115 3.03 9.62 13.72
C GLN A 115 1.91 8.83 14.39
N ILE A 116 1.03 9.49 15.15
CA ILE A 116 -0.17 8.84 15.69
C ILE A 116 -1.13 8.46 14.55
N ALA A 117 -1.29 9.31 13.54
CA ALA A 117 -2.12 8.98 12.37
C ALA A 117 -1.61 7.72 11.65
N ALA A 118 -0.30 7.51 11.56
CA ALA A 118 0.27 6.26 11.02
C ALA A 118 -0.17 5.01 11.80
N LEU A 119 -0.32 5.11 13.12
CA LEU A 119 -0.83 4.00 13.93
C LEU A 119 -2.33 3.77 13.72
N PHE A 120 -3.12 4.83 13.55
CA PHE A 120 -4.59 4.73 13.57
C PHE A 120 -5.27 4.78 12.18
N HIS A 121 -4.54 4.98 11.08
CA HIS A 121 -5.13 5.21 9.74
C HIS A 121 -6.08 4.08 9.27
N ASP A 122 -5.80 2.84 9.68
CA ASP A 122 -6.51 1.63 9.26
C ASP A 122 -7.31 0.98 10.41
N ILE A 123 -7.55 1.70 11.52
CA ILE A 123 -8.08 1.11 12.75
C ILE A 123 -9.51 0.53 12.60
N ASN A 124 -10.30 0.98 11.63
CA ASN A 124 -11.62 0.40 11.38
C ASN A 124 -11.57 -1.08 10.93
N ARG A 125 -10.43 -1.52 10.38
CA ARG A 125 -10.24 -2.91 9.93
C ARG A 125 -10.34 -3.91 11.07
N LEU A 126 -10.12 -3.47 12.31
CA LEU A 126 -10.31 -4.28 13.51
C LEU A 126 -11.77 -4.64 13.79
N ILE A 127 -12.71 -3.95 13.15
CA ILE A 127 -14.15 -4.17 13.30
C ILE A 127 -14.70 -4.73 11.98
N ASP A 128 -14.42 -4.06 10.87
CA ASP A 128 -15.10 -4.35 9.60
C ASP A 128 -14.42 -5.48 8.81
N GLU A 129 -13.12 -5.68 9.00
CA GLU A 129 -12.29 -6.60 8.21
C GLU A 129 -11.45 -7.54 9.10
N ALA A 130 -11.90 -7.77 10.35
CA ALA A 130 -11.15 -8.54 11.35
C ALA A 130 -11.08 -10.04 11.01
N GLU A 131 -12.11 -10.56 10.35
CA GLU A 131 -12.20 -11.97 9.93
C GLU A 131 -11.83 -12.17 8.46
N GLU A 132 -12.14 -11.20 7.59
CA GLU A 132 -11.85 -11.25 6.16
C GLU A 132 -11.63 -9.86 5.55
N ARG A 133 -10.85 -9.77 4.48
CA ARG A 133 -10.74 -8.54 3.68
C ARG A 133 -11.88 -8.43 2.70
N LEU A 134 -12.47 -7.24 2.60
CA LEU A 134 -13.67 -6.97 1.80
C LEU A 134 -13.38 -6.11 0.57
N GLU A 135 -12.27 -5.36 0.57
CA GLU A 135 -11.96 -4.37 -0.48
C GLU A 135 -12.04 -4.91 -1.93
N HIS A 136 -11.71 -6.20 -2.13
CA HIS A 136 -11.69 -6.83 -3.45
C HIS A 136 -13.09 -7.14 -4.00
N ARG A 137 -14.13 -7.07 -3.14
CA ARG A 137 -15.53 -7.31 -3.49
C ARG A 137 -16.31 -6.01 -3.72
N ALA A 138 -15.70 -4.86 -3.45
CA ALA A 138 -16.34 -3.56 -3.60
C ALA A 138 -16.64 -3.26 -5.07
N SER A 139 -17.89 -2.95 -5.39
CA SER A 139 -18.30 -2.53 -6.73
C SER A 139 -17.77 -1.14 -7.09
N ASN A 140 -17.64 -0.26 -6.10
CA ASN A 140 -16.96 1.02 -6.21
C ASN A 140 -15.79 1.06 -5.22
N TYR A 141 -14.59 0.80 -5.75
CA TYR A 141 -13.38 0.71 -4.94
C TYR A 141 -13.01 2.04 -4.28
N GLN A 142 -13.21 3.18 -4.96
CA GLN A 142 -12.86 4.48 -4.35
C GLN A 142 -13.81 4.82 -3.21
N ALA A 143 -15.13 4.64 -3.40
CA ALA A 143 -16.10 4.88 -2.33
C ALA A 143 -15.83 3.99 -1.10
N PHE A 144 -15.47 2.71 -1.33
CA PHE A 144 -15.06 1.82 -0.24
C PHE A 144 -13.84 2.35 0.54
N LYS A 145 -12.84 2.90 -0.16
CA LYS A 145 -11.63 3.46 0.47
C LYS A 145 -11.91 4.79 1.19
N ASP A 146 -12.79 5.63 0.65
CA ASP A 146 -13.23 6.87 1.28
C ASP A 146 -14.00 6.58 2.59
N ASP A 147 -14.95 5.63 2.56
CA ASP A 147 -15.72 5.21 3.73
C ASP A 147 -14.81 4.62 4.83
N HIS A 148 -13.84 3.80 4.42
CA HIS A 148 -12.83 3.22 5.30
C HIS A 148 -11.97 4.30 5.98
N ALA A 149 -11.47 5.28 5.23
CA ALA A 149 -10.67 6.36 5.79
C ALA A 149 -11.49 7.21 6.79
N GLN A 150 -12.74 7.52 6.46
CA GLN A 150 -13.64 8.29 7.31
C GLN A 150 -13.97 7.52 8.61
N ARG A 151 -14.28 6.23 8.53
CA ARG A 151 -14.58 5.39 9.68
C ARG A 151 -13.37 5.20 10.59
N SER A 152 -12.18 5.02 10.02
CA SER A 152 -10.93 5.00 10.79
C SER A 152 -10.70 6.31 11.52
N ALA A 153 -10.99 7.46 10.90
CA ALA A 153 -10.85 8.77 11.54
C ALA A 153 -11.78 8.94 12.76
N GLU A 154 -13.03 8.49 12.65
CA GLU A 154 -14.01 8.51 13.74
C GLU A 154 -13.55 7.65 14.92
N LEU A 155 -13.16 6.40 14.65
CA LEU A 155 -12.66 5.48 15.67
C LEU A 155 -11.36 5.96 16.30
N ALA A 156 -10.45 6.55 15.52
CA ALA A 156 -9.22 7.14 16.02
C ALA A 156 -9.51 8.31 16.97
N TYR A 157 -10.45 9.19 16.61
CA TYR A 157 -10.86 10.30 17.46
C TYR A 157 -11.39 9.79 18.81
N GLU A 158 -12.31 8.83 18.79
CA GLU A 158 -12.91 8.26 20.01
C GLU A 158 -11.88 7.55 20.89
N ALA A 159 -11.05 6.69 20.29
CA ALA A 159 -10.03 5.94 21.02
C ALA A 159 -9.00 6.86 21.70
N LEU A 160 -8.55 7.90 21.00
CA LEU A 160 -7.56 8.84 21.54
C LEU A 160 -8.18 9.79 22.59
N GLU A 161 -9.44 10.20 22.43
CA GLU A 161 -10.15 10.98 23.45
C GLU A 161 -10.33 10.15 24.73
N MET A 162 -10.73 8.88 24.61
CA MET A 162 -10.84 7.96 25.76
C MET A 162 -9.49 7.69 26.44
N ALA A 163 -8.40 7.66 25.67
CA ALA A 163 -7.05 7.56 26.21
C ALA A 163 -6.56 8.86 26.89
N GLY A 164 -7.35 9.94 26.86
CA GLY A 164 -7.03 11.20 27.54
C GLY A 164 -6.18 12.18 26.74
N LEU A 165 -6.03 11.98 25.42
CA LEU A 165 -5.25 12.90 24.59
C LEU A 165 -5.99 14.23 24.37
N PRO A 166 -5.26 15.36 24.19
CA PRO A 166 -5.88 16.67 23.94
C PRO A 166 -6.74 16.70 22.69
N LYS A 167 -7.96 17.26 22.79
CA LYS A 167 -8.94 17.32 21.68
C LYS A 167 -8.42 17.93 20.39
N GLN A 168 -7.51 18.91 20.47
CA GLN A 168 -6.93 19.51 19.27
C GLN A 168 -6.03 18.52 18.53
N LEU A 169 -5.22 17.76 19.26
CA LEU A 169 -4.39 16.70 18.71
C LEU A 169 -5.27 15.59 18.11
N THR A 170 -6.28 15.11 18.84
CA THR A 170 -7.15 14.02 18.34
C THR A 170 -7.88 14.42 17.05
N ARG A 171 -8.36 15.67 16.95
CA ARG A 171 -8.95 16.19 15.70
C ARG A 171 -7.96 16.24 14.56
N ARG A 172 -6.70 16.63 14.81
CA ARG A 172 -5.67 16.68 13.76
C ARG A 172 -5.33 15.27 13.27
N VAL A 173 -5.17 14.31 14.18
CA VAL A 173 -4.97 12.89 13.85
C VAL A 173 -6.12 12.35 13.00
N ALA A 174 -7.36 12.56 13.43
CA ALA A 174 -8.54 12.12 12.69
C ALA A 174 -8.60 12.75 11.29
N ALA A 175 -8.27 14.04 11.14
CA ALA A 175 -8.23 14.70 9.84
C ALA A 175 -7.16 14.11 8.90
N LEU A 176 -6.00 13.72 9.43
CA LEU A 176 -4.96 13.03 8.66
C LEU A 176 -5.42 11.63 8.24
N ALA A 177 -6.01 10.87 9.17
CA ALA A 177 -6.57 9.55 8.89
C ALA A 177 -7.70 9.61 7.83
N ALA A 178 -8.59 10.58 7.88
CA ALA A 178 -9.69 10.71 6.90
C ALA A 178 -9.20 10.96 5.47
N ARG A 179 -7.95 11.39 5.28
CA ARG A 179 -7.40 11.79 3.98
C ARG A 179 -6.30 10.87 3.47
N HIS A 180 -5.89 9.85 4.22
CA HIS A 180 -4.72 9.02 3.88
C HIS A 180 -4.89 8.21 2.57
N GLU A 181 -6.14 7.98 2.14
CA GLU A 181 -6.48 7.32 0.88
C GLU A 181 -6.63 8.28 -0.31
N GLY A 182 -6.75 9.58 -0.04
CA GLY A 182 -6.94 10.61 -1.05
C GLY A 182 -5.63 11.11 -1.66
N ARG A 183 -5.75 12.15 -2.49
CA ARG A 183 -4.57 12.89 -2.98
C ARG A 183 -4.02 13.73 -1.83
N PRO A 184 -2.75 13.57 -1.44
CA PRO A 184 -2.19 14.37 -0.36
C PRO A 184 -2.07 15.84 -0.78
N GLU A 185 -2.46 16.73 0.13
CA GLU A 185 -2.41 18.19 -0.08
C GLU A 185 -1.20 18.85 0.58
N GLY A 186 -0.60 18.18 1.57
CA GLY A 186 0.54 18.67 2.34
C GLY A 186 1.63 17.62 2.52
N LEU A 187 2.72 18.04 3.17
CA LEU A 187 3.89 17.19 3.39
C LEU A 187 3.59 16.04 4.36
N GLU A 188 2.77 16.29 5.38
CA GLU A 188 2.38 15.26 6.37
C GLU A 188 1.50 14.20 5.72
N GLU A 189 0.48 14.61 4.96
CA GLU A 189 -0.40 13.68 4.23
C GLU A 189 0.40 12.87 3.19
N SER A 190 1.34 13.52 2.49
CA SER A 190 2.21 12.84 1.53
C SER A 190 3.09 11.79 2.20
N ALA A 191 3.72 12.15 3.32
CA ALA A 191 4.60 11.24 4.05
C ALA A 191 3.83 10.05 4.64
N LEU A 192 2.61 10.28 5.15
CA LEU A 192 1.74 9.21 5.64
C LEU A 192 1.32 8.26 4.51
N ALA A 193 0.84 8.80 3.39
CA ALA A 193 0.43 7.98 2.24
C ALA A 193 1.59 7.17 1.64
N ASP A 194 2.78 7.77 1.57
CA ASP A 194 3.98 7.08 1.08
C ASP A 194 4.46 6.00 2.05
N ALA A 195 4.38 6.25 3.35
CA ALA A 195 4.73 5.28 4.37
C ALA A 195 3.77 4.07 4.35
N ASP A 196 2.47 4.32 4.25
CA ASP A 196 1.43 3.29 4.11
C ASP A 196 1.68 2.44 2.85
N ALA A 197 1.93 3.10 1.72
CA ALA A 197 2.23 2.42 0.46
C ALA A 197 3.49 1.53 0.55
N LEU A 198 4.57 2.01 1.16
CA LEU A 198 5.80 1.23 1.34
C LEU A 198 5.61 0.06 2.31
N SER A 199 4.85 0.27 3.39
CA SER A 199 4.50 -0.81 4.33
C SER A 199 3.68 -1.88 3.60
N PHE A 200 2.64 -1.51 2.86
CA PHE A 200 1.88 -2.45 2.06
C PHE A 200 2.79 -3.26 1.12
N LEU A 201 3.64 -2.61 0.33
CA LEU A 201 4.45 -3.30 -0.67
C LEU A 201 5.49 -4.24 -0.03
N SER A 202 6.11 -3.84 1.07
CA SER A 202 7.19 -4.60 1.69
C SER A 202 6.72 -5.65 2.69
N LEU A 203 5.60 -5.41 3.37
CA LEU A 203 5.08 -6.26 4.44
C LEU A 203 3.82 -7.03 4.03
N LEU A 204 2.79 -6.33 3.56
CA LEU A 204 1.46 -6.94 3.32
C LEU A 204 1.30 -7.59 1.95
N GLY A 205 1.96 -7.05 0.93
CA GLY A 205 1.87 -7.45 -0.46
C GLY A 205 2.07 -8.96 -0.66
N PRO A 206 3.08 -9.58 -0.03
CA PRO A 206 3.27 -11.03 -0.05
C PRO A 206 2.02 -11.81 0.40
N GLY A 207 1.56 -11.57 1.63
CA GLY A 207 0.39 -12.26 2.17
C GLY A 207 -0.91 -11.95 1.42
N TYR A 208 -1.02 -10.76 0.84
CA TYR A 208 -2.14 -10.40 -0.03
C TYR A 208 -2.14 -11.19 -1.35
N ALA A 209 -0.97 -11.38 -1.97
CA ALA A 209 -0.83 -12.22 -3.15
C ALA A 209 -1.17 -13.69 -2.86
N ASP A 210 -0.74 -14.21 -1.71
CA ASP A 210 -1.06 -15.58 -1.27
C ASP A 210 -2.58 -15.77 -1.04
N ALA A 211 -3.23 -14.77 -0.45
CA ALA A 211 -4.66 -14.86 -0.08
C ALA A 211 -5.61 -14.63 -1.26
N PHE A 212 -5.30 -13.70 -2.17
CA PHE A 212 -6.22 -13.25 -3.21
C PHE A 212 -5.75 -13.54 -4.65
N GLY A 213 -4.55 -14.11 -4.81
CA GLY A 213 -3.96 -14.43 -6.09
C GLY A 213 -3.33 -13.24 -6.80
N ILE A 214 -2.55 -13.57 -7.85
CA ILE A 214 -1.64 -12.61 -8.51
C ILE A 214 -2.37 -11.48 -9.24
N ASP A 215 -3.56 -11.73 -9.79
CA ASP A 215 -4.31 -10.72 -10.54
C ASP A 215 -4.89 -9.64 -9.62
N GLN A 216 -5.40 -10.05 -8.46
CA GLN A 216 -5.88 -9.12 -7.45
C GLN A 216 -4.71 -8.35 -6.82
N ALA A 217 -3.61 -9.04 -6.52
CA ALA A 217 -2.38 -8.38 -6.06
C ALA A 217 -1.85 -7.36 -7.09
N ARG A 218 -1.88 -7.67 -8.40
CA ARG A 218 -1.48 -6.72 -9.45
C ARG A 218 -2.34 -5.47 -9.46
N ARG A 219 -3.67 -5.60 -9.28
CA ARG A 219 -4.57 -4.44 -9.16
C ARG A 219 -4.21 -3.59 -7.95
N LYS A 220 -4.01 -4.23 -6.79
CA LYS A 220 -3.66 -3.53 -5.54
C LYS A 220 -2.30 -2.85 -5.63
N VAL A 221 -1.26 -3.53 -6.11
CA VAL A 221 0.08 -2.96 -6.32
C VAL A 221 0.04 -1.75 -7.25
N ARG A 222 -0.68 -1.82 -8.38
CA ARG A 222 -0.84 -0.66 -9.26
C ARG A 222 -1.51 0.51 -8.56
N HIS A 223 -2.59 0.27 -7.81
CA HIS A 223 -3.24 1.31 -7.04
C HIS A 223 -2.29 1.93 -6.00
N THR A 224 -1.56 1.12 -5.24
CA THR A 224 -0.57 1.58 -4.28
C THR A 224 0.54 2.41 -4.93
N LEU A 225 1.06 2.00 -6.09
CA LEU A 225 2.10 2.74 -6.81
C LEU A 225 1.60 4.06 -7.41
N LYS A 226 0.32 4.17 -7.76
CA LYS A 226 -0.30 5.44 -8.19
C LYS A 226 -0.31 6.48 -7.07
N ARG A 227 -0.46 6.03 -5.82
CA ARG A 227 -0.44 6.89 -4.62
C ARG A 227 0.96 7.26 -4.17
N LEU A 228 1.96 6.41 -4.45
CA LEU A 228 3.34 6.65 -4.04
C LEU A 228 3.96 7.85 -4.78
N GLY A 229 4.28 8.89 -4.01
CA GLY A 229 4.94 10.10 -4.45
C GLY A 229 6.31 9.83 -5.07
N ALA A 230 6.69 10.65 -6.06
CA ALA A 230 7.96 10.50 -6.77
C ALA A 230 9.18 10.53 -5.83
N GLN A 231 9.10 11.33 -4.76
CA GLN A 231 10.15 11.51 -3.75
C GLN A 231 10.44 10.20 -2.99
N SER A 232 9.44 9.33 -2.84
CA SER A 232 9.50 8.11 -2.04
C SER A 232 9.78 6.85 -2.85
N ARG A 233 9.79 6.94 -4.19
CA ARG A 233 10.16 5.84 -5.09
C ARG A 233 11.54 5.25 -4.83
N PRO A 234 12.60 6.00 -4.46
CA PRO A 234 13.87 5.41 -4.06
C PRO A 234 13.74 4.44 -2.88
N GLY A 235 12.71 4.61 -2.03
CA GLY A 235 12.35 3.67 -0.96
C GLY A 235 12.02 2.28 -1.47
N LEU A 236 11.42 2.14 -2.67
CA LEU A 236 11.12 0.85 -3.30
C LEU A 236 12.37 0.05 -3.69
N VAL A 237 13.48 0.73 -3.96
CA VAL A 237 14.75 0.09 -4.31
C VAL A 237 15.41 -0.49 -3.06
N LYS A 238 15.26 0.22 -1.93
CA LYS A 238 15.82 -0.19 -0.64
C LYS A 238 14.91 -1.16 0.12
N ALA A 239 13.62 -1.19 -0.20
CA ALA A 239 12.66 -2.09 0.42
C ALA A 239 12.97 -3.55 0.06
N ARG A 240 12.95 -4.42 1.07
CA ARG A 240 13.00 -5.86 0.87
C ARG A 240 11.63 -6.34 0.42
N LEU A 241 11.45 -6.52 -0.88
CA LEU A 241 10.23 -7.05 -1.47
C LEU A 241 10.38 -8.56 -1.72
N ARG A 242 9.33 -9.34 -1.49
CA ARG A 242 9.27 -10.73 -1.99
C ARG A 242 9.33 -10.72 -3.52
N GLN A 243 9.89 -11.77 -4.13
CA GLN A 243 10.20 -11.79 -5.56
C GLN A 243 8.98 -11.56 -6.46
N ASP A 244 7.83 -12.10 -6.09
CA ASP A 244 6.56 -11.92 -6.81
C ASP A 244 6.02 -10.48 -6.68
N VAL A 245 6.11 -9.86 -5.51
CA VAL A 245 5.73 -8.46 -5.32
C VAL A 245 6.70 -7.53 -6.07
N ARG A 246 8.00 -7.81 -6.02
CA ARG A 246 9.02 -7.12 -6.83
C ARG A 246 8.66 -7.19 -8.32
N TRP A 247 8.31 -8.37 -8.81
CA TRP A 247 7.88 -8.56 -10.19
C TRP A 247 6.62 -7.74 -10.51
N LEU A 248 5.61 -7.75 -9.64
CA LEU A 248 4.40 -6.94 -9.82
C LEU A 248 4.69 -5.44 -9.88
N VAL A 249 5.60 -4.95 -9.03
CA VAL A 249 6.03 -3.55 -9.02
C VAL A 249 6.72 -3.21 -10.34
N ASP A 250 7.66 -4.04 -10.77
CA ASP A 250 8.46 -3.79 -11.98
C ASP A 250 7.61 -3.82 -13.25
N GLN A 251 6.56 -4.66 -13.29
CA GLN A 251 5.58 -4.67 -14.38
C GLN A 251 4.66 -3.43 -14.39
N SER A 252 4.47 -2.79 -13.24
CA SER A 252 3.55 -1.66 -13.09
C SER A 252 4.20 -0.31 -13.37
N ILE A 253 5.52 -0.17 -13.17
CA ILE A 253 6.25 1.08 -13.38
C ILE A 253 6.20 1.58 -14.84
N PRO A 254 6.42 0.73 -15.88
CA PRO A 254 6.35 1.17 -17.28
C PRO A 254 4.98 1.73 -17.67
N THR A 255 3.89 1.19 -17.11
CA THR A 255 2.52 1.63 -17.41
C THR A 255 2.21 3.00 -16.78
N LEU A 256 2.80 3.31 -15.63
CA LEU A 256 2.59 4.59 -14.94
C LEU A 256 3.30 5.77 -15.61
N SER A 257 4.34 5.52 -16.42
CA SER A 257 5.00 6.55 -17.22
C SER A 257 4.20 6.96 -18.45
N THR A 258 3.31 6.11 -18.94
CA THR A 258 2.53 6.35 -20.17
C THR A 258 1.16 6.98 -19.89
N GLU A 259 0.57 6.76 -18.70
CA GLU A 259 -0.71 7.38 -18.28
C GLU A 259 -0.54 8.82 -17.75
N ALA A 260 0.68 9.36 -17.69
CA ALA A 260 0.99 10.69 -17.17
C ALA A 260 1.18 11.77 -18.27
N VAL A 261 0.69 11.52 -19.49
CA VAL A 261 0.72 12.45 -20.64
C VAL A 261 -0.70 12.92 -20.96
#